data_AF-A0A3D1CTX0-F1
#
_entry.id   AF-A0A3D1CTX0-F1
#
_cell.length_a   1.000
_cell.length_b   1.000
_cell.length_c   1.000
_cell.angle_alpha   90.00
_cell.angle_beta   90.00
_cell.angle_gamma   90.00
#
_symmetry.space_group_name_H-M   'P 1'
#
loop_
_entity.id
_entity.type
_entity.pdbx_description
1 polymer ?
#
loop_
_entity_poly.entity_id
_entity_poly.type
_entity_poly.pdbx_seq_one_letter_code
_entity_poly.pdbx_strand_id
1 'polypeptide(L)'
;MASKHHPDSQLKLRVVSQEKELLDAIVDSITIPTVCGEITILPGHITLFSQIKMGIMTLRQGDEEQFLVVSDGFLDIAPNNEVVMMVDSGKLDRDISLQEAQKA
;
A
#
# COMPACT_ATOMS: atom_id res chain seq x y z
N MET A 1 6.32 -12.66 -24.11
CA MET A 1 7.22 -11.55 -23.74
C MET A 1 7.47 -11.69 -22.25
N ALA A 2 8.60 -12.28 -21.85
CA ALA A 2 8.81 -12.76 -20.48
C ALA A 2 9.19 -11.60 -19.55
N SER A 3 8.31 -11.25 -18.60
CA SER A 3 8.64 -10.33 -17.51
C SER A 3 9.65 -11.01 -16.60
N LYS A 4 10.93 -10.68 -16.78
CA LYS A 4 12.02 -11.08 -15.88
C LYS A 4 11.89 -10.27 -14.59
N HIS A 5 11.04 -10.70 -13.67
CA HIS A 5 10.98 -10.13 -12.32
C HIS A 5 12.29 -10.44 -11.59
N HIS A 6 13.16 -9.43 -11.46
CA HIS A 6 14.33 -9.49 -10.57
C HIS A 6 13.88 -9.14 -9.15
N PRO A 7 14.40 -9.82 -8.11
CA PRO A 7 14.04 -9.55 -6.72
C PRO A 7 14.39 -8.13 -6.27
N ASP A 8 15.39 -7.49 -6.88
CA ASP A 8 15.76 -6.09 -6.61
C ASP A 8 14.81 -5.07 -7.26
N SER A 9 13.86 -5.53 -8.08
CA SER A 9 12.89 -4.70 -8.81
C SER A 9 11.48 -4.72 -8.20
N GLN A 10 11.33 -5.23 -6.98
CA GLN A 10 10.03 -5.30 -6.30
C GLN A 10 10.12 -4.77 -4.87
N LEU A 11 8.96 -4.37 -4.34
CA LEU A 11 8.73 -3.91 -2.98
C LEU A 11 7.97 -4.97 -2.20
N LYS A 12 8.37 -5.21 -0.96
CA LYS A 12 7.56 -5.95 -0.01
C LYS A 12 6.63 -4.98 0.72
N LEU A 13 5.34 -5.06 0.44
CA LEU A 13 4.32 -4.28 1.12
C LEU A 13 3.71 -5.07 2.27
N ARG A 14 3.66 -4.46 3.45
CA ARG A 14 2.90 -4.95 4.60
C ARG A 14 1.94 -3.87 5.09
N VAL A 15 0.66 -4.20 5.15
CA VAL A 15 -0.36 -3.33 5.75
C VAL A 15 -0.84 -4.00 7.02
N VAL A 16 -0.63 -3.34 8.15
CA VAL A 16 -0.95 -3.86 9.49
C VAL A 16 -1.92 -2.93 10.20
N SER A 17 -2.86 -3.53 10.94
CA SER A 17 -3.68 -2.83 11.93
C SER A 17 -3.36 -3.33 13.34
N GLN A 18 -4.00 -2.73 14.35
CA GLN A 18 -3.82 -3.15 15.75
C GLN A 18 -4.30 -4.59 15.99
N GLU A 19 -5.27 -5.06 15.20
CA GLU A 19 -5.88 -6.38 15.39
C GLU A 19 -5.21 -7.47 14.55
N LYS A 20 -4.78 -7.15 13.33
CA LYS A 20 -4.24 -8.13 12.38
C LYS A 20 -3.41 -7.50 11.27
N GLU A 21 -2.65 -8.35 10.58
CA GLU A 21 -2.11 -8.01 9.26
C GLU A 21 -3.25 -8.03 8.22
N LEU A 22 -3.38 -6.93 7.48
CA LEU A 22 -4.42 -6.74 6.45
C LEU A 22 -3.92 -7.18 5.07
N LEU A 23 -2.62 -7.02 4.79
CA LEU A 23 -2.01 -7.37 3.52
C LEU A 23 -0.52 -7.66 3.71
N ASP A 24 -0.01 -8.72 3.09
CA ASP A 24 1.42 -8.97 2.84
C ASP A 24 1.56 -9.35 1.36
N ALA A 25 2.20 -8.50 0.57
CA ALA A 25 2.26 -8.62 -0.88
C ALA A 25 3.61 -8.15 -1.44
N ILE A 26 4.01 -8.74 -2.56
CA ILE A 26 5.15 -8.28 -3.35
C ILE A 26 4.61 -7.50 -4.54
N VAL A 27 4.97 -6.23 -4.67
CA VAL A 27 4.43 -5.30 -5.67
C VAL A 27 5.55 -4.54 -6.36
N ASP A 28 5.32 -4.04 -7.58
CA ASP A 28 6.34 -3.30 -8.32
C ASP A 28 6.33 -1.81 -7.96
N SER A 29 5.17 -1.27 -7.59
CA SER A 29 5.05 0.10 -7.08
C SER A 29 3.80 0.28 -6.23
N ILE A 30 3.85 1.29 -5.35
CA ILE A 30 2.76 1.65 -4.45
C ILE A 30 2.50 3.15 -4.58
N THR A 31 1.27 3.55 -4.87
CA THR A 31 0.85 4.95 -4.83
C THR A 31 -0.06 5.18 -3.63
N ILE A 32 0.28 6.18 -2.80
CA ILE A 32 -0.39 6.45 -1.53
C ILE A 32 -0.64 7.95 -1.31
N PRO A 33 -1.84 8.32 -0.82
CA PRO A 33 -2.11 9.66 -0.31
C PRO A 33 -1.43 9.87 1.06
N THR A 34 -0.53 10.84 1.13
CA THR A 34 0.06 11.32 2.38
C THR A 34 -0.48 12.71 2.72
N VAL A 35 -0.23 13.16 3.95
CA VAL A 35 -0.62 14.51 4.39
C VAL A 35 0.07 15.61 3.54
N CYS A 36 1.26 15.33 3.01
CA CYS A 36 2.02 16.26 2.18
C CYS A 36 1.69 16.18 0.68
N GLY A 37 0.75 15.32 0.27
CA GLY A 37 0.42 15.06 -1.12
C GLY A 37 0.46 13.57 -1.48
N GLU A 38 0.25 13.26 -2.75
CA GLU A 38 0.33 11.88 -3.24
C GLU A 38 1.78 11.53 -3.61
N ILE A 39 2.22 10.33 -3.20
CA ILE A 39 3.55 9.82 -3.53
C ILE A 39 3.46 8.44 -4.16
N THR A 40 4.37 8.14 -5.09
CA THR A 40 4.56 6.81 -5.67
C THR A 40 5.93 6.27 -5.26
N ILE A 41 5.93 5.10 -4.64
CA ILE A 41 7.10 4.41 -4.12
C ILE A 41 7.51 3.35 -5.15
N LEU A 42 8.79 3.34 -5.50
CA LEU A 42 9.44 2.37 -6.38
C LEU A 42 10.58 1.67 -5.63
N PRO A 43 11.06 0.52 -6.12
CA PRO A 43 12.25 -0.14 -5.58
C PRO A 43 13.46 0.81 -5.54
N GLY A 44 14.21 0.79 -4.44
CA GLY A 44 15.36 1.66 -4.21
C GLY A 44 15.02 3.07 -3.70
N HIS A 45 13.76 3.31 -3.32
CA HIS A 45 13.36 4.58 -2.70
C HIS A 45 14.10 4.81 -1.38
N ILE A 46 14.43 6.08 -1.09
CA ILE A 46 15.07 6.45 0.18
C ILE A 46 14.15 6.15 1.37
N THR A 47 14.75 6.00 2.55
CA THR A 47 13.98 5.84 3.79
C THR A 47 13.11 7.06 4.04
N LEU A 48 11.84 6.82 4.33
CA LEU A 48 10.85 7.85 4.59
C LEU A 48 9.85 7.34 5.60
N PHE A 49 9.65 8.13 6.66
CA PHE A 49 8.55 7.95 7.59
C PHE A 49 7.56 9.10 7.41
N SER A 50 6.31 8.80 7.10
CA SER A 50 5.30 9.81 6.80
C SER A 50 3.92 9.42 7.33
N GLN A 51 3.07 10.42 7.56
CA GLN A 51 1.67 10.19 7.88
C GLN A 51 0.85 9.94 6.61
N ILE A 52 0.02 8.91 6.66
CA ILE A 52 -0.93 8.53 5.62
C ILE A 52 -2.22 9.32 5.85
N LYS A 53 -2.77 9.85 4.76
CA LYS A 53 -4.09 10.45 4.76
C LYS A 53 -5.08 9.42 4.21
N MET A 54 -6.26 9.31 4.83
CA MET A 54 -7.34 8.46 4.35
C MET A 54 -7.60 8.66 2.85
N GLY A 55 -7.69 7.56 2.11
CA GLY A 55 -7.94 7.58 0.67
C GLY A 55 -7.72 6.24 -0.02
N ILE A 56 -7.60 6.32 -1.34
CA ILE A 56 -7.39 5.16 -2.21
C ILE A 56 -5.88 5.02 -2.47
N MET A 57 -5.36 3.84 -2.16
CA MET A 57 -4.03 3.39 -2.55
C MET A 57 -4.12 2.55 -3.81
N THR A 58 -3.11 2.67 -4.67
CA THR A 58 -2.96 1.83 -5.87
C THR A 58 -1.70 0.98 -5.76
N LEU A 59 -1.84 -0.32 -5.98
CA LEU A 59 -0.76 -1.30 -6.01
C LEU A 59 -0.61 -1.79 -7.45
N ARG A 60 0.62 -1.80 -7.98
CA ARG A 60 0.89 -2.35 -9.31
C ARG A 60 1.70 -3.64 -9.18
N GLN A 61 1.25 -4.69 -9.87
CA GLN A 61 1.96 -5.96 -9.98
C GLN A 61 1.91 -6.44 -11.44
N GLY A 62 2.99 -6.25 -12.17
CA GLY A 62 3.05 -6.41 -13.62
C GLY A 62 2.07 -5.48 -14.34
N ASP A 63 1.18 -6.07 -15.13
CA ASP A 63 0.12 -5.37 -15.86
C ASP A 63 -1.18 -5.20 -15.05
N GLU A 64 -1.22 -5.70 -13.81
CA GLU A 64 -2.38 -5.60 -12.94
C GLU A 64 -2.27 -4.44 -11.95
N GLU A 65 -3.38 -3.72 -11.77
CA GLU A 65 -3.54 -2.71 -10.72
C GLU A 65 -4.60 -3.18 -9.71
N GLN A 66 -4.31 -3.00 -8.43
CA GLN A 66 -5.22 -3.28 -7.33
C GLN A 66 -5.43 -2.02 -6.51
N PHE A 67 -6.67 -1.80 -6.08
CA PHE A 67 -7.04 -0.64 -5.27
C PHE A 67 -7.33 -1.08 -3.83
N LEU A 68 -6.82 -0.31 -2.88
CA LEU A 68 -7.01 -0.52 -1.45
C LEU A 68 -7.48 0.78 -0.83
N VAL A 69 -8.63 0.77 -0.15
CA VAL A 69 -9.06 1.91 0.67
C VAL A 69 -8.42 1.76 2.04
N VAL A 70 -7.69 2.78 2.46
CA VAL A 70 -6.99 2.80 3.75
C VAL A 70 -7.44 4.00 4.59
N SER A 71 -7.54 3.79 5.90
CA SER A 71 -7.73 4.88 6.86
C SER A 71 -6.45 5.69 7.04
N ASP A 72 -6.53 6.73 7.86
CA ASP A 72 -5.34 7.44 8.35
C ASP A 72 -4.39 6.48 9.07
N GLY A 73 -3.10 6.82 9.07
CA GLY A 73 -2.07 5.95 9.62
C GLY A 73 -0.65 6.46 9.40
N PHE A 74 0.31 5.55 9.44
CA PHE A 74 1.73 5.83 9.22
C PHE A 74 2.31 4.92 8.15
N LEU A 75 3.24 5.48 7.38
CA LEU A 75 4.00 4.83 6.33
C LEU A 75 5.47 4.83 6.74
N ASP A 76 6.08 3.66 6.72
CA ASP A 76 7.52 3.46 6.92
C ASP A 76 8.10 2.78 5.66
N ILE A 77 9.03 3.45 5.00
CA ILE A 77 9.78 2.92 3.86
C ILE A 77 11.18 2.58 4.36
N ALA A 78 11.49 1.29 4.43
CA ALA A 78 12.77 0.79 4.90
C ALA A 78 13.79 0.66 3.75
N PRO A 79 15.11 0.65 4.06
CA PRO A 79 16.19 0.60 3.04
C PRO A 79 16.21 -0.67 2.18
N ASN A 80 15.53 -1.73 2.62
CA ASN A 80 15.52 -3.07 2.03
C ASN A 80 14.33 -3.32 1.09
N ASN A 81 13.79 -2.26 0.45
CA ASN A 81 12.57 -2.32 -0.37
C ASN A 81 11.33 -2.82 0.39
N GLU A 82 11.34 -2.72 1.72
CA GLU A 82 10.19 -3.05 2.56
C GLU A 82 9.40 -1.77 2.87
N VAL A 83 8.10 -1.83 2.67
CA VAL A 83 7.16 -0.75 2.95
C VAL A 83 6.15 -1.28 3.96
N VAL A 84 6.09 -0.64 5.12
CA VAL A 84 5.14 -0.99 6.19
C VAL A 84 4.16 0.15 6.37
N MET A 85 2.87 -0.18 6.30
CA MET A 85 1.78 0.74 6.58
C MET A 85 1.07 0.30 7.84
N MET A 86 0.94 1.23 8.78
CA MET A 86 0.23 1.04 10.04
C MET A 86 -1.05 1.86 9.99
N VAL A 87 -2.20 1.21 9.86
CA VAL A 87 -3.51 1.86 9.68
C VAL A 87 -4.52 1.31 10.68
N ASP A 88 -5.54 2.08 11.01
CA ASP A 88 -6.64 1.60 11.85
C ASP A 88 -7.50 0.57 11.11
N SER A 89 -7.85 0.86 9.85
CA SER A 89 -8.57 -0.06 8.97
C SER A 89 -8.14 0.04 7.51
N GLY A 90 -8.35 -1.05 6.76
CA GLY A 90 -8.11 -1.11 5.32
C GLY A 90 -8.94 -2.20 4.67
N LYS A 91 -9.46 -1.93 3.47
CA LYS A 91 -10.28 -2.86 2.68
C LYS A 91 -9.84 -2.86 1.22
N LEU A 92 -9.66 -4.05 0.65
CA LEU A 92 -9.42 -4.23 -0.78
C LEU A 92 -10.69 -3.88 -1.55
N ASP A 93 -10.56 -3.33 -2.75
CA ASP A 93 -11.69 -2.95 -3.61
C ASP A 93 -12.70 -4.09 -3.82
N ARG A 94 -12.19 -5.33 -3.96
CA ARG A 94 -13.01 -6.54 -4.09
C ARG A 94 -13.89 -6.84 -2.86
N ASP A 95 -13.57 -6.27 -1.71
CA ASP A 95 -14.26 -6.48 -0.43
C ASP A 95 -15.16 -5.30 -0.03
N ILE A 96 -15.24 -4.23 -0.85
CA ILE A 96 -16.09 -3.06 -0.56
C ILE A 96 -17.54 -3.35 -0.94
N SER A 97 -18.34 -3.80 0.03
CA SER A 97 -19.79 -3.86 -0.10
C SER A 97 -20.43 -2.49 0.13
N LEU A 98 -21.19 -1.99 -0.86
CA LEU A 98 -21.96 -0.73 -0.79
C LEU A 98 -22.89 -0.65 0.44
N GLN A 99 -23.32 -1.79 1.00
CA GLN A 99 -24.24 -1.83 2.14
C GLN A 99 -23.58 -1.51 3.48
N GLU A 100 -22.26 -1.72 3.62
CA GLU A 100 -21.53 -1.43 4.86
C GLU A 100 -21.12 0.04 4.95
N ALA A 101 -20.76 0.65 3.82
CA ALA A 101 -20.35 2.06 3.75
C ALA A 101 -21.47 3.05 4.12
N GLN A 102 -22.74 2.63 4.05
CA GLN A 102 -23.89 3.49 4.38
C GLN A 102 -24.32 3.45 5.85
N LYS A 103 -23.69 2.61 6.68
CA LYS A 103 -24.09 2.38 8.08
C LYS A 103 -23.15 3.01 9.13
N ALA A 104 -22.04 3.61 8.70
CA ALA A 104 -21.13 4.39 9.54
C ALA A 104 -21.44 5.89 9.40
#